data_AF-A0A9D1QUK4-F1
#
_entry.id   AF-A0A9D1QUK4-F1
#
_cell.length_a   1.000
_cell.length_b   1.000
_cell.length_c   1.000
_cell.angle_alpha   90.00
_cell.angle_beta   90.00
_cell.angle_gamma   90.00
#
_symmetry.space_group_name_H-M   'P 1'
#
loop_
_entity.id
_entity.type
_entity.pdbx_description
1 polymer ?
#
loop_
_entity_poly.entity_id
_entity_poly.type
_entity_poly.pdbx_seq_one_letter_code
_entity_poly.pdbx_strand_id
1 'polypeptide(L)'
;MNDVKKFNFEDSAVRTVLINNTPYFVGNDVSKVLGYSNYRKATADHVEVEDKLRTQIRDAGQNRETTLITESGVYSLILTSKLPSAKRFKHWITSEVLPAIRKTGAYVTSKTAEEWLNNPDMMIQVLQRYKDDQLKIQQLHDENEVMRPKADFADAVAVSKGVIPVGAMATLLKQNGVDIGQNRFFQYLREHGYLISSGHRYNAPTQRSLNLGIMKVRETVVNTNHGTISNFTPLVTGKGQHYFIDHFLGQKAVASSAEKVRG
;
A
#
# COMPACT_ATOMS: atom_id res chain seq x y z
N MET A 1 -8.09 -20.31 -0.08
CA MET A 1 -9.10 -21.03 -0.87
C MET A 1 -10.22 -20.05 -1.12
N ASN A 2 -10.50 -19.67 -2.37
CA ASN A 2 -11.59 -18.74 -2.67
C ASN A 2 -12.86 -19.55 -2.88
N ASP A 3 -13.84 -19.35 -1.99
CA ASP A 3 -15.15 -20.00 -2.11
C ASP A 3 -15.92 -19.42 -3.29
N VAL A 4 -16.38 -20.31 -4.17
CA VAL A 4 -17.18 -19.96 -5.34
C VAL A 4 -18.63 -19.80 -4.92
N LYS A 5 -19.21 -18.60 -5.09
CA LYS A 5 -20.64 -18.36 -4.89
C LYS A 5 -21.39 -18.52 -6.23
N LYS A 6 -22.65 -18.98 -6.20
CA LYS A 6 -23.49 -19.12 -7.39
C LYS A 6 -24.49 -17.95 -7.44
N PHE A 7 -24.53 -17.25 -8.56
CA PHE A 7 -25.53 -16.23 -8.87
C PHE A 7 -26.50 -16.78 -9.92
N ASN A 8 -27.81 -16.64 -9.73
CA ASN A 8 -28.81 -17.15 -10.67
C ASN A 8 -29.35 -16.03 -11.55
N PHE A 9 -29.30 -16.22 -12.86
CA PHE A 9 -29.97 -15.37 -13.85
C PHE A 9 -30.77 -16.26 -14.80
N GLU A 10 -32.10 -16.03 -14.91
CA GLU A 10 -33.01 -16.82 -15.77
C GLU A 10 -32.77 -18.34 -15.66
N ASP A 11 -32.81 -18.89 -14.43
CA ASP A 11 -32.57 -20.31 -14.11
C ASP A 11 -31.17 -20.87 -14.46
N SER A 12 -30.23 -20.01 -14.86
CA SER A 12 -28.86 -20.39 -15.15
C SER A 12 -27.90 -19.89 -14.07
N ALA A 13 -27.13 -20.82 -13.49
CA ALA A 13 -26.14 -20.50 -12.47
C ALA A 13 -24.84 -19.97 -13.08
N VAL A 14 -24.46 -18.75 -12.71
CA VAL A 14 -23.16 -18.14 -12.99
C VAL A 14 -22.28 -18.28 -11.74
N ARG A 15 -21.10 -18.88 -11.91
CA ARG A 15 -20.12 -18.99 -10.82
C ARG A 15 -19.38 -17.67 -10.62
N THR A 16 -19.18 -17.28 -9.37
CA THR A 16 -18.43 -16.08 -8.98
C THR A 16 -17.35 -16.40 -7.95
N VAL A 17 -16.25 -15.66 -8.01
CA VAL A 17 -15.10 -15.78 -7.09
C VAL A 17 -14.82 -14.41 -6.50
N LEU A 18 -14.69 -14.33 -5.18
CA LEU A 18 -14.24 -13.12 -4.50
C LEU A 18 -12.71 -13.09 -4.46
N ILE A 19 -12.11 -12.06 -5.06
CA ILE A 19 -10.66 -11.81 -5.05
C ILE A 19 -10.46 -10.38 -4.57
N ASN A 20 -9.73 -10.19 -3.46
CA ASN A 20 -9.50 -8.87 -2.85
C ASN A 20 -10.79 -8.07 -2.62
N ASN A 21 -11.85 -8.74 -2.18
CA ASN A 21 -13.19 -8.16 -1.98
C ASN A 21 -13.91 -7.68 -3.25
N THR A 22 -13.36 -7.95 -4.43
CA THR A 22 -13.98 -7.68 -5.73
C THR A 22 -14.57 -8.97 -6.30
N PRO A 23 -15.83 -8.95 -6.78
CA PRO A 23 -16.44 -10.10 -7.43
C PRO A 23 -15.89 -10.28 -8.86
N TYR A 24 -15.44 -11.50 -9.15
CA TYR A 24 -15.12 -11.95 -10.50
C TYR A 24 -16.12 -13.03 -10.94
N PHE A 25 -16.47 -13.03 -12.21
CA PHE A 25 -17.43 -13.95 -12.81
C PHE A 25 -16.72 -14.95 -13.73
N VAL A 26 -17.16 -16.20 -13.76
CA VAL A 26 -16.64 -17.17 -14.73
C VAL A 26 -17.18 -16.80 -16.12
N GLY A 27 -16.31 -16.29 -17.00
CA GLY A 27 -16.72 -15.74 -18.29
C GLY A 27 -17.39 -16.77 -19.22
N ASN A 28 -17.02 -18.04 -19.09
CA ASN A 28 -17.67 -19.14 -19.82
C ASN A 28 -19.14 -19.30 -19.41
N ASP A 29 -19.45 -19.18 -18.11
CA ASP A 29 -20.81 -19.31 -17.61
C ASP A 29 -21.64 -18.12 -18.12
N VAL A 30 -21.12 -16.89 -17.99
CA VAL A 30 -21.77 -15.68 -18.49
C VAL A 30 -22.06 -15.78 -19.99
N SER A 31 -21.07 -16.17 -20.78
CA SER A 31 -21.24 -16.31 -22.24
C SER A 31 -22.27 -17.38 -22.59
N LYS A 32 -22.33 -18.47 -21.83
CA LYS A 32 -23.32 -19.53 -22.00
C LYS A 32 -24.73 -19.04 -21.67
N VAL A 33 -24.91 -18.30 -20.57
CA VAL A 33 -26.20 -17.70 -20.19
C VAL A 33 -26.68 -16.72 -21.26
N LEU A 34 -25.78 -15.94 -21.84
CA LEU A 34 -26.12 -15.04 -22.94
C LEU A 34 -26.50 -15.80 -24.22
N GLY A 35 -26.10 -17.06 -24.38
CA GLY A 35 -26.43 -17.90 -25.54
C GLY A 35 -25.36 -17.90 -26.64
N TYR A 36 -24.11 -17.56 -26.31
CA TYR A 36 -23.01 -17.68 -27.26
C TYR A 36 -22.71 -19.15 -27.58
N SER A 37 -22.67 -19.50 -28.87
CA SER A 37 -22.32 -20.84 -29.33
C SER A 37 -20.85 -21.20 -29.03
N ASN A 38 -19.95 -20.22 -29.15
CA ASN A 38 -18.54 -20.37 -28.80
C ASN A 38 -18.18 -19.43 -27.63
N TYR A 39 -18.45 -19.88 -26.40
CA TYR A 39 -18.25 -19.12 -25.17
C TYR A 39 -16.79 -18.72 -24.91
N ARG A 40 -15.82 -19.58 -25.26
CA ARG A 40 -14.38 -19.26 -25.10
C ARG A 40 -14.00 -18.10 -26.03
N LYS A 41 -14.44 -18.15 -27.29
CA LYS A 41 -14.20 -17.08 -28.26
C LYS A 41 -14.91 -15.79 -27.86
N ALA A 42 -16.14 -15.86 -27.36
CA ALA A 42 -16.89 -14.68 -26.91
C ALA A 42 -16.13 -13.87 -25.86
N THR A 43 -15.61 -14.52 -24.82
CA THR A 43 -14.77 -13.83 -23.82
C THR A 43 -13.47 -13.28 -24.41
N ALA A 44 -12.87 -13.99 -25.38
CA ALA A 44 -11.63 -13.55 -26.00
C ALA A 44 -11.85 -12.27 -26.85
N ASP A 45 -12.91 -12.24 -27.64
CA ASP A 45 -13.17 -11.21 -28.66
C ASP A 45 -13.86 -9.95 -28.11
N HIS A 46 -14.57 -10.05 -26.98
CA HIS A 46 -15.48 -8.99 -26.51
C HIS A 46 -15.20 -8.44 -25.11
N VAL A 47 -14.17 -8.96 -24.44
CA VAL A 47 -13.74 -8.46 -23.13
C VAL A 47 -12.33 -7.90 -23.29
N GLU A 48 -12.04 -6.79 -22.62
CA GLU A 48 -10.70 -6.21 -22.62
C GLU A 48 -9.70 -7.06 -21.83
N VAL A 49 -8.41 -6.88 -22.08
CA VAL A 49 -7.37 -7.68 -21.40
C VAL A 49 -7.34 -7.39 -19.89
N GLU A 50 -7.52 -6.13 -19.50
CA GLU A 50 -7.54 -5.69 -18.09
C GLU A 50 -8.71 -6.28 -17.29
N ASP A 51 -9.81 -6.59 -17.98
CA ASP A 51 -11.00 -7.19 -17.39
C ASP A 51 -10.95 -8.72 -17.35
N LYS A 52 -9.83 -9.33 -17.75
CA LYS A 52 -9.62 -10.80 -17.76
C LYS A 52 -8.60 -11.20 -16.71
N LEU A 53 -8.93 -12.28 -16.00
CA LEU A 53 -8.00 -12.99 -15.13
C LEU A 53 -8.03 -14.48 -15.46
N ARG A 54 -6.91 -15.00 -15.98
CA ARG A 54 -6.76 -16.45 -16.16
C ARG A 54 -6.37 -17.08 -14.84
N THR A 55 -7.11 -18.12 -14.44
CA THR A 55 -6.82 -18.86 -13.22
C THR A 55 -7.21 -20.33 -13.38
N GLN A 56 -6.66 -21.17 -12.51
CA GLN A 56 -7.12 -22.54 -12.35
C GLN A 56 -8.13 -22.61 -11.22
N ILE A 57 -9.36 -23.01 -11.55
CA ILE A 57 -10.40 -23.28 -10.56
C ILE A 57 -10.55 -24.79 -10.44
N ARG A 58 -10.62 -25.27 -9.19
CA ARG A 58 -10.95 -26.67 -8.91
C ARG A 58 -12.45 -26.88 -9.17
N ASP A 59 -12.76 -27.61 -10.21
CA ASP A 59 -14.11 -27.91 -10.69
C ASP A 59 -14.29 -29.43 -10.76
N ALA A 60 -15.27 -29.97 -10.04
CA ALA A 60 -15.54 -31.42 -9.94
C ALA A 60 -14.28 -32.29 -9.64
N GLY A 61 -13.37 -31.79 -8.79
CA GLY A 61 -12.14 -32.49 -8.42
C GLY A 61 -10.96 -32.34 -9.40
N GLN A 62 -11.14 -31.62 -10.52
CA GLN A 62 -10.08 -31.32 -11.48
C GLN A 62 -9.74 -29.83 -11.49
N ASN A 63 -8.46 -29.49 -11.63
CA ASN A 63 -8.06 -28.10 -11.88
C ASN A 63 -8.27 -27.79 -13.36
N ARG A 64 -9.18 -26.86 -13.65
CA ARG A 64 -9.46 -26.40 -15.01
C ARG A 64 -9.03 -24.95 -15.16
N GLU A 65 -8.29 -24.67 -16.22
CA GLU A 65 -7.99 -23.30 -16.61
C GLU A 65 -9.28 -22.63 -17.08
N THR A 66 -9.60 -21.48 -16.50
CA THR A 66 -10.79 -20.72 -16.83
C THR A 66 -10.48 -19.23 -16.80
N THR A 67 -11.24 -18.47 -17.59
CA THR A 67 -11.15 -17.01 -17.63
C THR A 67 -12.20 -16.45 -16.69
N LEU A 68 -11.73 -15.83 -15.61
CA LEU A 68 -12.53 -14.94 -14.80
C LEU A 68 -12.61 -13.57 -15.47
N ILE A 69 -13.76 -12.93 -15.39
CA ILE A 69 -14.00 -11.58 -15.89
C ILE A 69 -14.52 -10.69 -14.77
N THR A 70 -14.15 -9.41 -14.80
CA THR A 70 -14.70 -8.39 -13.90
C THR A 70 -16.16 -8.10 -14.28
N GLU A 71 -16.86 -7.31 -13.44
CA GLU A 71 -18.19 -6.80 -13.78
C GLU A 71 -18.17 -5.94 -15.07
N SER A 72 -17.12 -5.13 -15.25
CA SER A 72 -16.88 -4.40 -16.51
C SER A 72 -16.81 -5.34 -17.71
N GLY A 73 -16.09 -6.47 -17.57
CA GLY A 73 -16.04 -7.49 -18.62
C GLY A 73 -17.40 -8.15 -18.93
N VAL A 74 -18.25 -8.33 -17.92
CA VAL A 74 -19.64 -8.81 -18.11
C VAL A 74 -20.43 -7.79 -18.94
N TYR A 75 -20.34 -6.50 -18.61
CA TYR A 75 -21.01 -5.45 -19.38
C TYR A 75 -20.50 -5.36 -20.81
N SER A 76 -19.18 -5.48 -21.03
CA SER A 76 -18.59 -5.49 -22.37
C SER A 76 -19.17 -6.62 -23.25
N LEU A 77 -19.35 -7.82 -22.70
CA LEU A 77 -20.04 -8.93 -23.39
C LEU A 77 -21.48 -8.56 -23.75
N ILE A 78 -22.25 -8.01 -22.82
CA ILE A 78 -23.67 -7.72 -23.05
C ILE A 78 -23.84 -6.57 -24.06
N LEU A 79 -23.04 -5.52 -23.94
CA LEU A 79 -23.14 -4.33 -24.77
C LEU A 79 -22.81 -4.64 -26.23
N THR A 80 -21.77 -5.44 -26.48
CA THR A 80 -21.35 -5.83 -27.84
C THR A 80 -22.20 -6.94 -28.46
N SER A 81 -22.85 -7.78 -27.64
CA SER A 81 -23.62 -8.92 -28.12
C SER A 81 -24.86 -8.53 -28.94
N LYS A 82 -25.16 -9.33 -29.98
CA LYS A 82 -26.39 -9.23 -30.77
C LYS A 82 -27.46 -10.23 -30.34
N LEU A 83 -27.20 -11.03 -29.30
CA LEU A 83 -28.08 -12.09 -28.83
C LEU A 83 -29.38 -11.53 -28.19
N PRO A 84 -30.51 -12.25 -28.26
CA PRO A 84 -31.78 -11.78 -27.72
C PRO A 84 -31.74 -11.44 -26.22
N SER A 85 -31.09 -12.27 -25.40
CA SER A 85 -30.87 -12.05 -23.96
C SER A 85 -30.14 -10.73 -23.69
N ALA A 86 -29.03 -10.50 -24.39
CA ALA A 86 -28.25 -9.28 -24.30
C ALA A 86 -29.04 -8.05 -24.76
N LYS A 87 -29.87 -8.18 -25.80
CA LYS A 87 -30.77 -7.11 -26.25
C LYS A 87 -31.84 -6.76 -25.21
N ARG A 88 -32.43 -7.75 -24.54
CA ARG A 88 -33.39 -7.51 -23.45
C ARG A 88 -32.75 -6.73 -22.31
N PHE A 89 -31.58 -7.16 -21.86
CA PHE A 89 -30.84 -6.50 -20.79
C PHE A 89 -30.43 -5.07 -21.18
N LYS A 90 -29.89 -4.88 -22.39
CA LYS A 90 -29.59 -3.54 -22.93
C LYS A 90 -30.82 -2.64 -22.94
N HIS A 91 -31.94 -3.15 -23.45
CA HIS A 91 -33.17 -2.38 -23.51
C HIS A 91 -33.60 -1.94 -22.11
N TRP A 92 -33.69 -2.88 -21.16
CA TRP A 92 -34.03 -2.58 -19.76
C TRP A 92 -33.10 -1.54 -19.13
N ILE A 93 -31.78 -1.64 -19.32
CA ILE A 93 -30.84 -0.61 -18.84
C ILE A 93 -31.15 0.75 -19.46
N THR A 94 -31.33 0.81 -20.78
CA THR A 94 -31.49 2.07 -21.51
C THR A 94 -32.86 2.72 -21.35
N SER A 95 -33.92 1.95 -21.13
CA SER A 95 -35.29 2.45 -21.01
C SER A 95 -35.71 2.71 -19.56
N GLU A 96 -35.14 1.98 -18.60
CA GLU A 96 -35.58 2.02 -17.20
C GLU A 96 -34.46 2.51 -16.27
N VAL A 97 -33.34 1.79 -16.21
CA VAL A 97 -32.29 2.01 -15.21
C VAL A 97 -31.59 3.36 -15.40
N LEU A 98 -31.01 3.61 -16.57
CA LEU A 98 -30.27 4.86 -16.84
C LEU A 98 -31.19 6.09 -16.78
N PRO A 99 -32.42 6.09 -17.33
CA PRO A 99 -33.33 7.20 -17.16
C PRO A 99 -33.72 7.46 -15.70
N ALA A 100 -33.90 6.41 -14.88
CA ALA A 100 -34.20 6.55 -13.46
C ALA A 100 -33.02 7.18 -12.69
N ILE A 101 -31.80 6.68 -12.91
CA ILE A 101 -30.57 7.25 -12.32
C ILE A 101 -30.41 8.71 -12.75
N ARG A 102 -30.58 9.03 -14.03
CA ARG A 102 -30.45 10.41 -14.53
C ARG A 102 -31.46 11.36 -13.86
N LYS A 103 -32.70 10.91 -13.63
CA LYS A 103 -33.76 11.76 -13.06
C LYS A 103 -33.68 11.90 -11.55
N THR A 104 -33.32 10.84 -10.84
CA THR A 104 -33.46 10.75 -9.38
C THR A 104 -32.14 10.58 -8.64
N GLY A 105 -31.05 10.34 -9.36
CA GLY A 105 -29.73 10.02 -8.80
C GLY A 105 -29.54 8.56 -8.40
N ALA A 106 -30.60 7.74 -8.42
CA ALA A 106 -30.54 6.32 -8.05
C ALA A 106 -31.49 5.45 -8.88
N TYR A 107 -31.26 4.14 -8.89
CA TYR A 107 -32.24 3.16 -9.33
C TYR A 107 -32.62 2.28 -8.13
N VAL A 108 -33.90 2.28 -7.78
CA VAL A 108 -34.45 1.55 -6.64
C VAL A 108 -35.63 0.75 -7.17
N THR A 109 -35.63 -0.55 -6.96
CA THR A 109 -36.77 -1.38 -7.35
C THR A 109 -37.95 -1.10 -6.43
N SER A 110 -39.20 -1.23 -6.91
CA SER A 110 -40.39 -0.94 -6.10
C SER A 110 -40.40 -1.70 -4.78
N LYS A 111 -39.95 -2.95 -4.78
CA LYS A 111 -39.81 -3.77 -3.57
C LYS A 111 -38.84 -3.14 -2.56
N THR A 112 -37.66 -2.72 -3.00
CA THR A 112 -36.67 -2.07 -2.10
C THR A 112 -37.17 -0.70 -1.63
N ALA A 113 -37.87 0.04 -2.49
CA ALA A 113 -38.46 1.33 -2.13
C ALA A 113 -39.56 1.17 -1.07
N GLU A 114 -40.41 0.16 -1.18
CA GLU A 114 -41.41 -0.19 -0.17
C GLU A 114 -40.75 -0.63 1.15
N GLU A 115 -39.72 -1.47 1.08
CA GLU A 115 -38.95 -1.87 2.27
C GLU A 115 -38.33 -0.65 2.98
N TRP A 116 -37.80 0.31 2.23
CA TRP A 116 -37.23 1.55 2.78
C TRP A 116 -38.28 2.51 3.33
N LEU A 117 -39.43 2.63 2.67
CA LEU A 117 -40.55 3.44 3.16
C LEU A 117 -41.13 2.88 4.46
N ASN A 118 -41.18 1.55 4.57
CA ASN A 118 -41.66 0.87 5.77
C ASN A 118 -40.63 0.83 6.89
N ASN A 119 -39.35 1.03 6.58
CA ASN A 119 -38.26 1.05 7.58
C ASN A 119 -37.13 2.03 7.17
N PRO A 120 -37.35 3.34 7.33
CA PRO A 120 -36.40 4.37 6.90
C PRO A 120 -35.06 4.31 7.66
N ASP A 121 -35.04 3.74 8.86
CA ASP A 121 -33.83 3.57 9.66
C ASP A 121 -32.80 2.67 8.98
N MET A 122 -33.23 1.73 8.12
CA MET A 122 -32.28 0.91 7.35
C MET A 122 -31.43 1.77 6.42
N MET A 123 -32.03 2.71 5.70
CA MET A 123 -31.30 3.60 4.79
C MET A 123 -30.35 4.51 5.56
N ILE A 124 -30.81 5.05 6.69
CA ILE A 124 -29.99 5.90 7.56
C ILE A 124 -28.76 5.12 8.05
N GLN A 125 -28.94 3.89 8.51
CA GLN A 125 -27.84 3.05 8.97
C GLN A 125 -26.83 2.73 7.86
N VAL A 126 -27.30 2.47 6.63
CA VAL A 126 -26.42 2.22 5.49
C VAL A 126 -25.58 3.46 5.18
N LEU A 127 -26.21 4.64 5.13
CA LEU A 127 -25.52 5.90 4.86
C LEU A 127 -24.54 6.28 5.98
N GLN A 128 -24.90 6.02 7.24
CA GLN A 128 -24.00 6.23 8.39
C GLN A 128 -22.77 5.32 8.29
N ARG A 129 -22.95 4.02 8.05
CA ARG A 129 -21.81 3.10 7.86
C ARG A 129 -20.91 3.53 6.72
N TYR A 130 -21.48 3.92 5.58
CA TYR A 130 -20.70 4.40 4.44
C TYR A 130 -19.89 5.65 4.80
N LYS A 131 -20.48 6.61 5.51
CA LYS A 131 -19.78 7.80 6.00
C LYS A 131 -18.62 7.43 6.93
N ASP A 132 -18.84 6.52 7.87
CA ASP A 132 -17.82 6.07 8.82
C ASP A 132 -16.67 5.35 8.11
N ASP A 133 -16.96 4.50 7.12
CA ASP A 133 -15.96 3.82 6.30
C ASP A 133 -15.11 4.83 5.51
N GLN A 134 -15.71 5.87 4.92
CA GLN A 134 -14.98 6.93 4.23
C GLN A 134 -14.06 7.71 5.18
N LEU A 135 -14.55 8.06 6.37
CA LEU A 135 -13.74 8.72 7.39
C LEU A 135 -12.55 7.86 7.81
N LYS A 136 -12.76 6.54 7.94
CA LYS A 136 -11.69 5.61 8.28
C LYS A 136 -10.65 5.48 7.16
N ILE A 137 -11.08 5.43 5.90
CA ILE A 137 -10.17 5.41 4.75
C ILE A 137 -9.33 6.69 4.71
N GLN A 138 -9.95 7.85 4.93
CA GLN A 138 -9.27 9.14 5.00
C GLN A 138 -8.23 9.15 6.12
N GLN A 139 -8.61 8.75 7.34
CA GLN A 139 -7.70 8.67 8.48
C GLN A 139 -6.50 7.76 8.20
N LEU A 140 -6.73 6.57 7.64
CA LEU A 140 -5.66 5.65 7.25
C LEU A 140 -4.76 6.24 6.16
N HIS A 141 -5.31 7.02 5.24
CA HIS A 141 -4.53 7.70 4.22
C HIS A 141 -3.63 8.78 4.85
N ASP A 142 -4.20 9.64 5.70
CA ASP A 142 -3.48 10.70 6.40
C ASP A 142 -2.37 10.12 7.31
N GLU A 143 -2.69 9.05 8.04
CA GLU A 143 -1.72 8.31 8.86
C GLU A 143 -0.60 7.71 8.01
N ASN A 144 -0.93 7.10 6.87
CA ASN A 144 0.07 6.57 5.95
C ASN A 144 0.94 7.68 5.37
N GLU A 145 0.40 8.84 5.00
CA GLU A 145 1.21 9.96 4.50
C GLU A 145 2.20 10.48 5.54
N VAL A 146 1.79 10.54 6.82
CA VAL A 146 2.69 10.90 7.92
C VAL A 146 3.74 9.82 8.20
N MET A 147 3.38 8.54 8.04
CA MET A 147 4.28 7.41 8.28
C MET A 147 5.19 7.06 7.09
N ARG A 148 4.81 7.44 5.86
CA ARG A 148 5.57 7.22 4.63
C ARG A 148 7.02 7.68 4.70
N PRO A 149 7.35 8.90 5.19
CA PRO A 149 8.74 9.31 5.33
C PRO A 149 9.52 8.47 6.36
N LYS A 150 8.85 7.81 7.33
CA LYS A 150 9.51 6.87 8.26
C LYS A 150 9.71 5.50 7.63
N ALA A 151 8.77 5.04 6.79
CA ALA A 151 8.84 3.75 6.11
C ALA A 151 9.87 3.75 4.97
N ASP A 152 9.79 4.73 4.05
CA ASP A 152 10.77 4.93 2.97
C ASP A 152 12.21 5.04 3.53
N PHE A 153 12.31 5.58 4.75
CA PHE A 153 13.55 5.73 5.46
C PHE A 153 14.07 4.42 6.08
N ALA A 154 13.20 3.64 6.73
CA ALA A 154 13.55 2.33 7.25
C ALA A 154 14.10 1.42 6.12
N ASP A 155 13.50 1.51 4.93
CA ASP A 155 13.94 0.80 3.74
C ASP A 155 15.28 1.32 3.20
N ALA A 156 15.47 2.65 3.12
CA ALA A 156 16.75 3.24 2.67
C ALA A 156 17.94 2.88 3.57
N VAL A 157 17.72 2.74 4.88
CA VAL A 157 18.74 2.33 5.85
C VAL A 157 18.98 0.82 5.86
N ALA A 158 17.91 0.02 5.75
CA ALA A 158 18.00 -1.45 5.72
C ALA A 158 18.77 -1.99 4.51
N VAL A 159 18.82 -1.23 3.40
CA VAL A 159 19.61 -1.58 2.20
C VAL A 159 21.12 -1.52 2.45
N SER A 160 21.61 -0.78 3.46
CA SER A 160 23.04 -0.77 3.80
C SER A 160 23.38 -1.83 4.86
N LYS A 161 23.66 -3.08 4.44
CA LYS A 161 24.31 -4.09 5.29
C LYS A 161 25.74 -3.69 5.74
N GLY A 162 26.18 -2.46 5.48
CA GLY A 162 27.53 -1.96 5.70
C GLY A 162 27.63 -0.96 6.86
N VAL A 163 28.78 -0.96 7.51
CA VAL A 163 29.18 0.13 8.42
C VAL A 163 29.53 1.37 7.59
N ILE A 164 29.06 2.56 8.00
CA ILE A 164 29.35 3.82 7.30
C ILE A 164 30.19 4.76 8.19
N PRO A 165 31.08 5.59 7.64
CA PRO A 165 31.75 6.63 8.43
C PRO A 165 30.76 7.64 9.01
N VAL A 166 31.09 8.22 10.16
CA VAL A 166 30.28 9.29 10.79
C VAL A 166 30.02 10.47 9.84
N GLY A 167 30.95 10.77 8.92
CA GLY A 167 30.74 11.79 7.89
C GLY A 167 29.62 11.45 6.91
N ALA A 168 29.54 10.21 6.45
CA ALA A 168 28.46 9.74 5.57
C ALA A 168 27.11 9.76 6.31
N MET A 169 27.11 9.40 7.59
CA MET A 169 25.93 9.50 8.46
C MET A 169 25.41 10.95 8.57
N ALA A 170 26.31 11.94 8.71
CA ALA A 170 25.91 13.35 8.75
C ALA A 170 25.27 13.80 7.42
N THR A 171 25.83 13.36 6.28
CA THR A 171 25.24 13.65 4.96
C THR A 171 23.85 13.04 4.81
N LEU A 172 23.66 11.80 5.28
CA LEU A 172 22.35 11.13 5.28
C LEU A 172 21.34 11.89 6.14
N LEU A 173 21.71 12.35 7.33
CA LEU A 173 20.83 13.17 8.18
C LEU A 173 20.43 14.47 7.47
N LYS A 174 21.38 15.14 6.80
CA LYS A 174 21.11 16.37 6.04
C LYS A 174 20.17 16.17 4.86
N GLN A 175 20.37 15.09 4.09
CA GLN A 175 19.48 14.73 2.98
C GLN A 175 18.05 14.44 3.46
N ASN A 176 17.89 13.93 4.68
CA ASN A 176 16.59 13.64 5.29
C ASN A 176 16.03 14.82 6.11
N GLY A 177 16.50 16.04 5.85
CA GLY A 177 15.89 17.27 6.38
C GLY A 177 16.23 17.59 7.84
N VAL A 178 17.30 17.01 8.39
CA VAL A 178 17.93 17.47 9.63
C VAL A 178 19.00 18.48 9.25
N ASP A 179 18.88 19.76 9.64
CA ASP A 179 19.92 20.76 9.35
C ASP A 179 21.17 20.55 10.21
N ILE A 180 21.99 19.56 9.86
CA ILE A 180 23.25 19.26 10.51
C ILE A 180 24.35 19.01 9.47
N GLY A 181 25.51 19.63 9.68
CA GLY A 181 26.70 19.40 8.87
C GLY A 181 27.65 18.41 9.53
N GLN A 182 28.60 17.85 8.78
CA GLN A 182 29.58 16.89 9.28
C GLN A 182 30.28 17.35 10.58
N ASN A 183 30.86 18.56 10.59
CA ASN A 183 31.57 19.06 11.77
C ASN A 183 30.65 19.26 12.99
N ARG A 184 29.42 19.77 12.77
CA ARG A 184 28.39 19.90 13.81
C ARG A 184 27.99 18.53 14.38
N PHE A 185 27.87 17.51 13.54
CA PHE A 185 27.56 16.15 13.98
C PHE A 185 28.70 15.51 14.79
N PHE A 186 29.95 15.66 14.35
CA PHE A 186 31.10 15.21 15.13
C PHE A 186 31.20 15.91 16.50
N GLN A 187 30.92 17.22 16.55
CA GLN A 187 30.87 17.98 17.79
C GLN A 187 29.77 17.45 18.72
N TYR A 188 28.55 17.31 18.21
CA TYR A 188 27.42 16.76 18.96
C TYR A 188 27.76 15.39 19.57
N LEU A 189 28.34 14.49 18.78
CA LEU A 189 28.70 13.15 19.25
C LEU A 189 29.74 13.17 20.38
N ARG A 190 30.66 14.14 20.39
CA ARG A 190 31.63 14.32 21.48
C ARG A 190 30.95 14.88 22.73
N GLU A 191 30.15 15.92 22.57
CA GLU A 191 29.43 16.58 23.68
C GLU A 191 28.47 15.61 24.39
N HIS A 192 27.84 14.71 23.64
CA HIS A 192 26.87 13.73 24.18
C HIS A 192 27.52 12.39 24.58
N GLY A 193 28.85 12.32 24.57
CA GLY A 193 29.62 11.16 25.07
C GLY A 193 29.57 9.92 24.16
N TYR A 194 29.25 10.08 22.87
CA TYR A 194 29.31 9.01 21.89
C TYR A 194 30.73 8.81 21.34
N LEU A 195 31.50 9.91 21.22
CA LEU A 195 32.90 9.94 20.80
C LEU A 195 33.79 10.52 21.90
N ILE A 196 35.05 10.08 21.94
CA ILE A 196 36.07 10.63 22.83
C ILE A 196 36.42 12.06 22.39
N SER A 197 36.46 12.98 23.34
CA SER A 197 36.65 14.42 23.12
C SER A 197 38.09 14.93 23.28
N SER A 198 39.03 14.11 23.76
CA SER A 198 40.43 14.50 23.95
C SER A 198 41.39 13.30 23.95
N GLY A 199 42.70 13.58 23.80
CA GLY A 199 43.77 12.57 23.87
C GLY A 199 44.01 11.78 22.59
N HIS A 200 44.88 10.76 22.68
CA HIS A 200 45.35 9.97 21.52
C HIS A 200 44.23 9.24 20.76
N ARG A 201 43.12 8.93 21.41
CA ARG A 201 41.94 8.27 20.80
C ARG A 201 40.83 9.26 20.44
N TYR A 202 41.17 10.52 20.16
CA TYR A 202 40.19 11.53 19.74
C TYR A 202 39.31 11.01 18.59
N ASN A 203 37.99 11.23 18.68
CA ASN A 203 36.98 10.70 17.77
C ASN A 203 36.80 9.17 17.74
N ALA A 204 37.49 8.39 18.59
CA ALA A 204 37.14 6.99 18.75
C ALA A 204 35.78 6.88 19.50
N PRO A 205 34.94 5.89 19.19
CA PRO A 205 33.72 5.61 19.94
C PRO A 205 34.02 5.32 21.41
N THR A 206 33.18 5.85 22.30
CA THR A 206 33.26 5.55 23.74
C THR A 206 32.81 4.13 24.04
N GLN A 207 33.18 3.59 25.20
CA GLN A 207 32.70 2.28 25.65
C GLN A 207 31.15 2.21 25.69
N ARG A 208 30.49 3.33 25.99
CA ARG A 208 29.03 3.48 25.89
C ARG A 208 28.52 3.16 24.49
N SER A 209 29.09 3.80 23.46
CA SER A 209 28.70 3.59 22.06
C SER A 209 28.96 2.16 21.58
N LEU A 210 30.04 1.54 22.08
CA LEU A 210 30.37 0.14 21.79
C LEU A 210 29.37 -0.82 22.45
N ASN A 211 29.05 -0.62 23.73
CA ASN A 211 28.08 -1.45 24.46
C ASN A 211 26.67 -1.36 23.86
N LEU A 212 26.27 -0.19 23.37
CA LEU A 212 25.01 0.01 22.65
C LEU A 212 25.01 -0.67 21.27
N GLY A 213 26.18 -1.02 20.73
CA GLY A 213 26.35 -1.63 19.41
C GLY A 213 26.10 -0.67 18.24
N ILE A 214 26.08 0.63 18.50
CA ILE A 214 25.75 1.68 17.53
C ILE A 214 26.96 2.15 16.72
N MET A 215 28.18 1.92 17.22
CA MET A 215 29.41 2.35 16.55
C MET A 215 30.49 1.27 16.61
N LYS A 216 31.43 1.35 15.66
CA LYS A 216 32.67 0.58 15.62
C LYS A 216 33.84 1.53 15.34
N VAL A 217 35.06 1.09 15.65
CA VAL A 217 36.28 1.82 15.30
C VAL A 217 37.06 1.03 14.27
N ARG A 218 37.60 1.75 13.28
CA ARG A 218 38.65 1.23 12.39
C ARG A 218 39.94 1.95 12.75
N GLU A 219 40.94 1.19 13.14
CA GLU A 219 42.29 1.71 13.38
C GLU A 219 43.12 1.54 12.10
N THR A 220 43.77 2.62 11.67
CA THR A 220 44.71 2.61 10.54
C THR A 220 46.06 3.07 11.05
N VAL A 221 47.07 2.24 10.83
CA VAL A 221 48.45 2.56 11.20
C VAL A 221 49.15 3.21 10.03
N VAL A 222 49.70 4.41 10.21
CA VAL A 222 50.43 5.16 9.19
C VAL A 222 51.88 5.30 9.63
N ASN A 223 52.80 4.75 8.83
CA ASN A 223 54.23 4.90 9.05
C ASN A 223 54.69 6.24 8.45
N THR A 224 55.26 7.09 9.31
CA THR A 224 55.83 8.38 8.93
C THR A 224 57.35 8.34 9.18
N ASN A 225 58.10 9.24 8.54
CA ASN A 225 59.56 9.36 8.73
C ASN A 225 59.99 9.59 10.20
N HIS A 226 59.05 9.94 11.09
CA HIS A 226 59.28 10.21 12.51
C HIS A 226 58.61 9.19 13.45
N GLY A 227 58.12 8.06 12.93
CA GLY A 227 57.48 7.00 13.71
C GLY A 227 56.10 6.59 13.19
N THR A 228 55.45 5.71 13.95
CA THR A 228 54.16 5.12 13.60
C THR A 228 53.02 5.87 14.30
N ILE A 229 52.04 6.35 13.53
CA ILE A 229 50.85 7.07 14.04
C ILE A 229 49.60 6.20 13.80
N SER A 230 48.80 5.99 14.84
CA SER A 230 47.50 5.31 14.74
C SER A 230 46.35 6.30 14.55
N ASN A 231 45.57 6.12 13.49
CA ASN A 231 44.36 6.88 13.20
C ASN A 231 43.10 6.07 13.55
N PHE A 232 42.18 6.67 14.32
CA PHE A 232 40.92 6.05 14.70
C PHE A 232 39.75 6.65 13.91
N THR A 233 39.18 5.87 12.99
CA THR A 233 38.00 6.28 12.22
C THR A 233 36.74 5.71 12.88
N PRO A 234 35.81 6.57 13.35
CA PRO A 234 34.53 6.10 13.87
C PRO A 234 33.58 5.71 12.73
N LEU A 235 32.97 4.54 12.89
CA LEU A 235 31.99 3.97 11.97
C LEU A 235 30.66 3.78 12.70
N VAL A 236 29.56 4.01 12.00
CA VAL A 236 28.18 3.81 12.46
C VAL A 236 27.68 2.48 11.92
N THR A 237 27.18 1.61 12.79
CA THR A 237 26.57 0.31 12.42
C THR A 237 25.16 0.53 11.88
N GLY A 238 24.56 -0.46 11.21
CA GLY A 238 23.13 -0.35 10.81
C GLY A 238 22.22 -0.03 12.00
N LYS A 239 22.46 -0.66 13.17
CA LYS A 239 21.78 -0.32 14.43
C LYS A 239 22.01 1.14 14.86
N GLY A 240 23.24 1.64 14.70
CA GLY A 240 23.58 3.03 15.00
C GLY A 240 22.96 4.04 14.04
N GLN A 241 22.78 3.67 12.78
CA GLN A 241 22.07 4.50 11.80
C GLN A 241 20.64 4.70 12.31
N HIS A 242 19.87 3.63 12.53
CA HIS A 242 18.53 3.72 13.12
C HIS A 242 18.52 4.55 14.42
N TYR A 243 19.42 4.26 15.36
CA TYR A 243 19.48 4.94 16.66
C TYR A 243 19.65 6.46 16.54
N PHE A 244 20.62 6.94 15.76
CA PHE A 244 20.83 8.38 15.63
C PHE A 244 19.70 9.02 14.82
N ILE A 245 19.15 8.36 13.81
CA ILE A 245 18.06 8.94 13.04
C ILE A 245 16.79 9.11 13.89
N ASP A 246 16.38 8.09 14.65
CA ASP A 246 15.23 8.19 15.56
C ASP A 246 15.42 9.32 16.57
N HIS A 247 16.64 9.48 17.07
CA HIS A 247 16.98 10.55 18.02
C HIS A 247 16.81 11.94 17.41
N PHE A 248 17.29 12.18 16.18
CA PHE A 248 17.24 13.49 15.54
C PHE A 248 15.89 13.81 14.89
N LEU A 249 15.18 12.82 14.32
CA LEU A 249 13.84 13.02 13.77
C LEU A 249 12.76 13.08 14.87
N GLY A 250 12.91 12.33 15.96
CA GLY A 250 12.04 12.40 17.13
C GLY A 250 12.07 13.79 17.76
N GLN A 251 13.24 14.43 17.86
CA GLN A 251 13.35 15.81 18.35
C GLN A 251 12.66 16.83 17.44
N LYS A 252 12.69 16.63 16.10
CA LYS A 252 12.00 17.50 15.14
C LYS A 252 10.48 17.39 15.25
N ALA A 253 9.94 16.18 15.41
CA ALA A 253 8.50 15.97 15.58
C ALA A 253 7.97 16.62 16.88
N VAL A 254 8.73 16.54 17.97
CA VAL A 254 8.39 17.18 19.25
C VAL A 254 8.49 18.71 19.15
N ALA A 255 9.50 19.26 18.46
CA ALA A 255 9.64 20.71 18.24
C ALA A 255 8.51 21.29 17.37
N SER A 256 8.14 20.59 16.28
CA SER A 256 7.02 20.96 15.40
C SER A 256 5.66 20.92 16.11
N SER A 257 5.47 19.98 17.05
CA SER A 257 4.25 19.88 17.83
C SER A 257 4.15 20.98 18.88
N ALA A 258 5.28 21.45 19.44
CA ALA A 258 5.31 22.53 20.41
C ALA A 258 5.04 23.92 19.79
N GLU A 259 5.40 24.12 18.51
CA GLU A 259 5.11 25.36 17.77
C GLU A 259 3.62 25.50 17.42
N LYS A 260 2.94 24.40 17.07
CA LYS A 260 1.50 24.37 16.74
C LYS A 260 0.57 24.64 17.93
N VAL A 261 1.05 24.49 19.17
CA VAL A 261 0.26 24.73 20.39
C VAL A 261 0.42 26.17 20.89
N ARG A 262 1.35 26.95 20.31
CA ARG A 262 1.64 28.34 20.71
C ARG A 262 1.17 29.41 19.71
N GLY A 263 0.60 29.02 18.58
CA GLY A 263 -0.04 29.92 17.60
C GLY A 263 -1.54 29.69 17.56
#